data_AF-A0A7R9AZA0-F1
#
_entry.id   AF-A0A7R9AZA0-F1
#
_cell.length_a   1.000
_cell.length_b   1.000
_cell.length_c   1.000
_cell.angle_alpha   90.00
_cell.angle_beta   90.00
_cell.angle_gamma   90.00
#
_symmetry.space_group_name_H-M   'P 1'
#
loop_
_entity.id
_entity.type
_entity.pdbx_description
1 polymer ?
#
loop_
_entity_poly.entity_id
_entity_poly.type
_entity_poly.pdbx_seq_one_letter_code
_entity_poly.pdbx_strand_id
1 'polypeptide(L)'
;MSRYIMQEDLVQPFLTVHESMLIAARLKLGNALDMTHKIQAVEEILSMLRLMGARNTQTCLLSGGEKKRLSIALELVNNPPAIFLDEPTT
;
A
#
# COMPACT_ATOMS: atom_id res chain seq x y z
N MET A 1 2.84 -17.94 -3.41
CA MET A 1 2.18 -17.69 -2.12
C MET A 1 0.99 -16.78 -2.39
N SER A 2 -0.22 -17.21 -2.05
CA SER A 2 -1.43 -16.37 -2.11
C SER A 2 -1.52 -15.49 -0.86
N ARG A 3 -2.24 -14.36 -0.94
CA ARG A 3 -2.37 -13.36 0.14
C ARG A 3 -3.83 -12.96 0.30
N TYR A 4 -4.32 -12.94 1.54
CA TYR A 4 -5.72 -12.69 1.90
C TYR A 4 -5.82 -11.33 2.61
N ILE A 5 -6.78 -10.49 2.20
CA ILE A 5 -6.98 -9.13 2.71
C ILE A 5 -8.25 -9.13 3.56
N MET A 6 -8.14 -8.74 4.84
CA MET A 6 -9.27 -8.65 5.78
C MET A 6 -10.05 -7.34 5.55
N GLN A 7 -11.34 -7.36 5.89
CA GLN A 7 -12.27 -6.23 5.66
C GLN A 7 -12.04 -5.04 6.63
N GLU A 8 -11.38 -5.26 7.77
CA GLU A 8 -10.92 -4.20 8.67
C GLU A 8 -9.45 -3.86 8.41
N ASP A 9 -9.25 -2.70 7.80
CA ASP A 9 -7.94 -2.18 7.45
C ASP A 9 -7.18 -1.73 8.72
N LEU A 10 -6.22 -2.55 9.18
CA LEU A 10 -5.25 -2.21 10.25
C LEU A 10 -4.20 -1.19 9.76
N VAL A 11 -4.63 -0.07 9.17
CA VAL A 11 -3.74 1.02 8.79
C VAL A 11 -3.44 1.90 10.00
N GLN A 12 -2.17 2.24 10.19
CA GLN A 12 -1.74 3.14 11.26
C GLN A 12 -2.32 4.55 11.02
N PRO A 13 -3.24 5.05 11.87
CA PRO A 13 -4.11 6.18 11.54
C PRO A 13 -3.37 7.52 11.35
N PHE A 14 -2.21 7.67 11.97
CA PHE A 14 -1.46 8.94 12.00
C PHE A 14 -0.31 9.00 10.99
N LEU A 15 -0.06 7.92 10.25
CA LEU A 15 0.91 7.94 9.17
C LEU A 15 0.27 8.47 7.90
N THR A 16 1.06 9.11 7.05
CA THR A 16 0.67 9.40 5.67
C THR A 16 0.63 8.12 4.83
N VAL A 17 -0.08 8.17 3.70
CA VAL A 17 -0.07 7.12 2.67
C VAL A 17 1.38 6.75 2.28
N HIS A 18 2.20 7.76 2.02
CA HIS A 18 3.60 7.58 1.63
C HIS A 18 4.45 6.93 2.73
N GLU A 19 4.34 7.39 3.97
CA GLU A 19 5.08 6.80 5.10
C GLU A 19 4.68 5.34 5.33
N SER A 20 3.37 5.06 5.27
CA SER A 20 2.84 3.71 5.43
C SER A 20 3.42 2.76 4.38
N MET A 21 3.42 3.19 3.11
CA MET A 21 4.00 2.43 2.00
C MET A 21 5.52 2.25 2.12
N LEU A 22 6.23 3.29 2.55
CA LEU A 22 7.68 3.23 2.71
C LEU A 22 8.09 2.28 3.84
N ILE A 23 7.38 2.31 4.96
CA ILE A 23 7.57 1.35 6.06
C ILE A 23 7.31 -0.07 5.57
N ALA A 24 6.20 -0.29 4.85
CA ALA A 24 5.91 -1.58 4.25
C ALA A 24 7.04 -2.04 3.33
N ALA A 25 7.52 -1.19 2.42
CA ALA A 25 8.61 -1.49 1.50
C ALA A 25 9.91 -1.84 2.22
N ARG A 26 10.27 -1.10 3.28
CA ARG A 26 11.47 -1.39 4.08
C ARG A 26 11.39 -2.74 4.78
N LEU A 27 10.23 -3.10 5.32
CA LEU A 27 10.03 -4.37 6.02
C LEU A 27 9.94 -5.56 5.06
N LYS A 28 9.26 -5.37 3.93
CA LYS A 28 8.89 -6.43 2.99
C LYS A 28 9.99 -6.75 1.97
N LEU A 29 10.67 -5.74 1.44
CA LEU A 29 11.69 -5.91 0.38
C LEU A 29 13.10 -6.19 0.93
N GLY A 30 13.28 -6.18 2.26
CA GLY A 30 14.55 -6.47 2.92
C GLY A 30 15.67 -5.48 2.56
N ASN A 31 16.92 -5.79 2.92
CA ASN A 31 18.08 -4.91 2.70
C ASN A 31 18.77 -5.11 1.34
N ALA A 32 18.33 -6.08 0.53
CA ALA A 32 18.93 -6.37 -0.77
C ALA A 32 18.65 -5.27 -1.81
N LEU A 33 17.54 -4.54 -1.64
CA LEU A 33 17.16 -3.41 -2.49
C LEU A 33 17.59 -2.09 -1.86
N ASP A 34 18.27 -1.26 -2.67
CA ASP A 34 18.64 0.10 -2.30
C ASP A 34 17.38 0.95 -2.02
N MET A 35 17.54 1.96 -1.17
CA MET A 35 16.44 2.84 -0.77
C MET A 35 15.81 3.55 -1.96
N THR A 36 16.62 3.93 -2.97
CA THR A 36 16.15 4.54 -4.21
C THR A 36 15.16 3.64 -4.95
N HIS A 37 15.47 2.35 -5.07
CA HIS A 37 14.60 1.38 -5.73
C HIS A 37 13.31 1.12 -4.93
N LYS A 38 13.38 1.13 -3.59
CA LYS A 38 12.20 1.00 -2.73
C LYS A 38 11.25 2.20 -2.90
N ILE A 39 11.80 3.42 -2.95
CA ILE A 39 11.01 4.63 -3.17
C ILE A 39 10.36 4.56 -4.56
N GLN A 40 11.11 4.19 -5.59
CA GLN A 40 10.59 4.05 -6.95
C GLN A 40 9.41 3.05 -7.01
N ALA A 41 9.55 1.87 -6.40
CA ALA A 41 8.46 0.88 -6.35
C ALA A 41 7.21 1.41 -5.62
N VAL A 42 7.40 2.17 -4.54
CA VAL A 42 6.28 2.80 -3.81
C VAL A 42 5.55 3.81 -4.69
N GLU A 43 6.28 4.69 -5.40
CA GLU A 43 5.68 5.70 -6.29
C GLU A 43 4.91 5.04 -7.44
N GLU A 44 5.44 3.96 -8.02
CA GLU A 44 4.79 3.19 -9.08
C GLU A 44 3.46 2.57 -8.61
N ILE A 45 3.44 1.96 -7.42
CA ILE A 45 2.22 1.37 -6.85
C ILE A 45 1.19 2.46 -6.52
N LEU A 46 1.62 3.58 -5.94
CA LEU A 46 0.73 4.71 -5.63
C LEU A 46 0.12 5.32 -6.88
N SER A 47 0.89 5.42 -7.97
CA SER A 47 0.41 5.85 -9.28
C SER A 47 -0.61 4.87 -9.85
N MET A 48 -0.29 3.56 -9.86
CA MET A 48 -1.15 2.50 -10.37
C MET A 48 -2.52 2.48 -9.69
N LEU A 49 -2.56 2.72 -8.38
CA LEU A 49 -3.79 2.71 -7.58
C LEU A 49 -4.42 4.10 -7.40
N ARG A 50 -3.96 5.10 -8.15
CA ARG A 50 -4.52 6.47 -8.13
C ARG A 50 -4.53 7.07 -6.72
N LEU A 51 -3.48 6.81 -5.93
CA LEU A 51 -3.28 7.35 -4.59
C LEU A 51 -2.27 8.52 -4.54
N MET A 52 -1.68 8.89 -5.67
CA MET A 52 -0.73 10.01 -5.74
C MET A 52 -1.29 11.33 -5.19
N GLY A 53 -2.57 11.63 -5.43
CA GLY A 53 -3.22 12.83 -4.89
C GLY A 53 -3.39 12.82 -3.37
N ALA A 54 -3.43 11.63 -2.76
CA ALA A 54 -3.57 11.42 -1.32
C ALA A 54 -2.24 11.03 -0.64
N ARG A 55 -1.11 11.11 -1.36
CA ARG A 55 0.23 10.68 -0.90
C ARG A 55 0.59 11.22 0.49
N ASN A 56 0.31 12.50 0.72
CA ASN A 56 0.65 13.22 1.94
C ASN A 56 -0.53 13.29 2.94
N THR A 57 -1.65 12.63 2.63
CA THR A 57 -2.82 12.57 3.49
C THR A 57 -2.63 11.49 4.54
N GLN A 58 -2.98 11.79 5.79
CA GLN A 58 -2.98 10.80 6.86
C GLN A 58 -4.02 9.72 6.59
N THR A 59 -3.71 8.46 6.89
CA THR A 59 -4.59 7.32 6.57
C THR A 59 -5.96 7.45 7.23
N CYS A 60 -6.08 8.08 8.41
CA CYS A 60 -7.36 8.30 9.08
C CYS A 60 -8.30 9.22 8.28
N LEU A 61 -7.75 10.16 7.50
CA LEU A 61 -8.48 11.15 6.70
C LEU A 61 -8.87 10.65 5.31
N LEU A 62 -8.42 9.45 4.93
CA LEU A 62 -8.78 8.84 3.64
C LEU A 62 -10.26 8.45 3.62
N SER A 63 -10.88 8.61 2.45
CA SER A 63 -12.18 8.01 2.15
C SER A 63 -12.11 6.48 2.24
N GLY A 64 -13.27 5.82 2.42
CA GLY A 64 -13.32 4.35 2.48
C GLY A 64 -12.69 3.69 1.24
N GLY A 65 -12.94 4.24 0.05
CA GLY A 65 -12.34 3.75 -1.19
C GLY A 65 -10.82 3.96 -1.27
N GLU A 66 -10.30 5.07 -0.73
CA GLU A 66 -8.86 5.29 -0.63
C GLU A 66 -8.19 4.36 0.37
N LYS A 67 -8.83 4.09 1.52
CA LYS A 67 -8.36 3.09 2.50
C LYS A 67 -8.25 1.70 1.88
N LYS A 68 -9.30 1.26 1.17
CA LYS A 68 -9.30 -0.01 0.44
C LYS A 68 -8.17 -0.09 -0.59
N ARG A 69 -7.97 0.98 -1.37
CA ARG A 69 -6.84 1.03 -2.34
C ARG A 69 -5.49 1.03 -1.62
N LEU A 70 -5.35 1.71 -0.49
CA LEU A 70 -4.11 1.70 0.29
C LEU A 70 -3.80 0.30 0.82
N SER A 71 -4.79 -0.47 1.28
CA SER A 71 -4.57 -1.85 1.69
C SER A 71 -4.12 -2.75 0.55
N ILE A 72 -4.71 -2.59 -0.64
CA ILE A 72 -4.22 -3.28 -1.84
C ILE A 72 -2.78 -2.84 -2.16
N ALA A 73 -2.47 -1.55 -2.05
CA ALA A 73 -1.13 -1.00 -2.30
C ALA A 73 -0.08 -1.62 -1.37
N LEU A 74 -0.38 -1.71 -0.07
CA LEU A 74 0.49 -2.30 0.93
C LEU A 74 0.81 -3.76 0.63
N GLU A 75 -0.15 -4.51 0.08
CA GLU A 75 0.02 -5.92 -0.25
C GLU A 75 0.79 -6.13 -1.57
N LEU A 76 0.65 -5.20 -2.52
CA LEU A 76 1.40 -5.17 -3.78
C LEU A 76 2.89 -4.87 -3.62
N VAL A 77 3.33 -4.27 -2.51
CA VAL A 77 4.75 -3.98 -2.24
C VAL A 77 5.65 -5.21 -2.37
N ASN A 78 5.13 -6.41 -2.06
CA ASN A 78 5.88 -7.66 -2.19
C ASN A 78 5.93 -8.23 -3.61
N ASN A 79 5.33 -7.55 -4.59
CA ASN A 79 5.10 -8.01 -5.95
C ASN A 79 4.71 -9.50 -6.04
N PRO A 80 3.64 -9.93 -5.34
CA PRO A 80 3.23 -11.34 -5.37
C PRO A 80 2.79 -11.73 -6.79
N PRO A 81 3.07 -12.97 -7.24
CA PRO A 81 2.72 -13.41 -8.59
C PRO A 81 1.21 -13.47 -8.86
N ALA A 82 0.36 -13.43 -7.82
CA ALA A 82 -1.09 -13.35 -7.92
C ALA A 82 -1.70 -12.72 -6.64
N ILE A 83 -2.79 -11.96 -6.81
CA ILE A 83 -3.58 -11.36 -5.71
C ILE A 83 -5.04 -11.79 -5.85
N PHE A 84 -5.66 -12.22 -4.74
CA PHE A 84 -7.08 -12.51 -4.65
C PHE A 84 -7.76 -11.39 -3.84
N LEU A 85 -8.81 -10.80 -4.40
CA LEU A 85 -9.59 -9.75 -3.75
C LEU A 85 -10.97 -10.32 -3.42
N ASP A 86 -11.34 -10.31 -2.13
CA ASP A 86 -12.70 -10.61 -1.71
C ASP A 86 -13.53 -9.32 -1.78
N GLU A 87 -14.60 -9.34 -2.59
CA GLU A 87 -15.47 -8.21 -2.94
C GLU A 87 -14.78 -6.87 -3.28
N PRO A 88 -14.31 -6.65 -4.53
CA PRO A 88 -13.59 -5.43 -4.91
C PRO A 88 -14.48 -4.16 -4.92
N THR A 89 -15.79 -4.30 -5.06
CA THR A 89 -16.74 -3.19 -5.27
C THR A 89 -17.91 -3.25 -4.28
N THR A 90 -17.81 -2.50 -3.20
CA THR A 90 -18.94 -1.89 -2.49
C THR A 90 -18.51 -0.48 -2.12
#